data_AF-A0A9P3C6D4-F1
#
_entry.id   AF-A0A9P3C6D4-F1
#
_cell.length_a   1.000
_cell.length_b   1.000
_cell.length_c   1.000
_cell.angle_alpha   90.00
_cell.angle_beta   90.00
_cell.angle_gamma   90.00
#
_symmetry.space_group_name_H-M   'P 1'
#
loop_
_entity.id
_entity.type
_entity.pdbx_description
1 polymer ?
#
loop_
_entity_poly.entity_id
_entity_poly.type
_entity_poly.pdbx_seq_one_letter_code
_entity_poly.pdbx_strand_id
1 'polypeptide(L)'
;MVVSSLVRRGVELASEHLQKHPKQPSKQPPEIQLSGWLVALFFATLIAFVLISWSIEYTYGMVVTTLAAVEDSNPDIYVRIDGDIDPNKPVDAVEPELEAVPPKPVTSKLRTTIKHLRARAGPWSRFRGMSMFLTYLFARGLLLGMMPFGVGQFIPQFLFQMVVGVLLANLQLAWVHIVISEPSPKRFYQRIPGYKAWLKIAPVVAFEHAVAGLAFYVPLVLMQACGGLDGLASAPEDGVPPADAVRQALTVVALPSLLSLIASIPARVIFIRVAASMLPEEDESIVPFDRSFGGKVTPAILGGSGKLSITDAWKTFDRAARIRFLKVVGKVMALEFGVFAFFSLALAGEVYMGAEAFMKIIADMIARSGGSA
;
A
#
# COMPACT_ATOMS: atom_id res chain seq x y z
N MET A 1 -2.62 -16.48 -31.51
CA MET A 1 -2.84 -17.95 -31.61
C MET A 1 -1.65 -18.82 -31.17
N VAL A 2 -0.58 -18.26 -30.58
CA VAL A 2 0.61 -19.05 -30.17
C VAL A 2 0.59 -19.43 -28.67
N VAL A 3 -0.13 -18.65 -27.84
CA VAL A 3 -0.23 -18.91 -26.39
C VAL A 3 -1.04 -20.18 -26.08
N SER A 4 -2.05 -20.50 -26.90
CA SER A 4 -2.90 -21.68 -26.71
C SER A 4 -2.17 -23.00 -26.98
N SER A 5 -1.19 -23.02 -27.89
CA SER A 5 -0.46 -24.26 -28.22
C SER A 5 0.59 -24.62 -27.17
N LEU A 6 1.19 -23.63 -26.50
CA LEU A 6 2.13 -23.85 -25.40
C LEU A 6 1.42 -24.34 -24.13
N VAL A 7 0.28 -23.73 -23.79
CA VAL A 7 -0.55 -24.16 -22.65
C VAL A 7 -1.08 -25.58 -22.89
N ARG A 8 -1.55 -25.87 -24.11
CA ARG A 8 -2.02 -27.21 -24.49
C ARG A 8 -0.90 -28.25 -24.43
N ARG A 9 0.31 -27.93 -24.92
CA ARG A 9 1.47 -28.83 -24.81
C ARG A 9 1.90 -29.07 -23.37
N GLY A 10 1.81 -28.05 -22.50
CA GLY A 10 2.09 -28.23 -21.07
C GLY A 10 1.11 -29.19 -20.38
N VAL A 11 -0.19 -29.10 -20.73
CA VAL A 11 -1.24 -29.99 -20.21
C VAL A 11 -1.12 -31.41 -20.77
N GLU A 12 -0.83 -31.56 -22.06
CA GLU A 12 -0.63 -32.86 -22.69
C GLU A 12 0.58 -33.60 -22.09
N LEU A 13 1.72 -32.91 -21.89
CA LEU A 13 2.90 -33.46 -21.23
C LEU A 13 2.65 -33.85 -19.77
N ALA A 14 1.86 -33.06 -19.03
CA ALA A 14 1.48 -33.39 -17.66
C ALA A 14 0.58 -34.64 -17.60
N SER A 15 -0.36 -34.77 -18.54
CA SER A 15 -1.28 -35.92 -18.59
C SER A 15 -0.59 -37.23 -18.99
N GLU A 16 0.34 -37.20 -19.95
CA GLU A 16 1.11 -38.39 -20.34
C GLU A 16 2.06 -38.85 -19.23
N HIS A 17 2.60 -37.91 -18.45
CA HIS A 17 3.47 -38.22 -17.32
C HIS A 17 2.70 -38.87 -16.15
N LEU A 18 1.45 -38.45 -15.93
CA LEU A 18 0.54 -39.05 -14.94
C LEU A 18 0.06 -40.45 -15.35
N GLN A 19 -0.19 -40.70 -16.63
CA GLN A 19 -0.63 -42.01 -17.12
C GLN A 19 0.48 -43.07 -17.17
N LYS A 20 1.75 -42.67 -17.34
CA LYS A 20 2.88 -43.62 -17.42
C LYS A 20 3.27 -44.27 -16.08
N HIS A 21 2.75 -43.80 -14.94
CA HIS A 21 3.05 -44.37 -13.62
C HIS A 21 1.77 -44.69 -12.81
N PRO A 22 1.06 -45.79 -13.11
CA PRO A 22 0.00 -46.27 -12.22
C PRO A 22 0.63 -46.85 -10.94
N LYS A 23 0.80 -46.03 -9.90
CA LYS A 23 1.21 -46.53 -8.58
C LYS A 23 0.01 -47.18 -7.89
N GLN A 24 0.13 -48.48 -7.58
CA GLN A 24 -0.72 -49.19 -6.63
C GLN A 24 -0.82 -48.42 -5.29
N PRO A 25 -1.96 -48.50 -4.57
CA PRO A 25 -2.17 -47.73 -3.35
C PRO A 25 -1.32 -48.31 -2.20
N SER A 26 -0.10 -47.79 -2.02
CA SER A 26 0.72 -48.04 -0.83
C SER A 26 0.13 -47.28 0.36
N LYS A 27 -0.24 -48.00 1.43
CA LYS A 27 -0.87 -47.50 2.67
C LYS A 27 0.04 -46.66 3.59
N GLN A 28 1.06 -45.99 3.08
CA GLN A 28 1.86 -45.04 3.86
C GLN A 28 1.98 -43.73 3.07
N PRO A 29 1.66 -42.57 3.65
CA PRO A 29 1.92 -41.30 2.99
C PRO A 29 3.43 -41.20 2.78
N PRO A 30 3.91 -40.92 1.55
CA PRO A 30 5.34 -40.75 1.31
C PRO A 30 5.84 -39.59 2.18
N GLU A 31 6.79 -39.87 3.06
CA GLU A 31 7.53 -38.83 3.77
C GLU A 31 8.25 -37.97 2.73
N ILE A 32 7.72 -36.77 2.48
CA ILE A 32 8.33 -35.79 1.62
C ILE A 32 9.57 -35.27 2.36
N GLN A 33 10.73 -35.89 2.14
CA GLN A 33 12.02 -35.38 2.60
C GLN A 33 12.41 -34.16 1.74
N LEU A 34 11.73 -33.04 1.96
CA LEU A 34 12.10 -31.74 1.41
C LEU A 34 13.45 -31.34 2.00
N SER A 35 14.43 -31.07 1.14
CA SER A 35 15.77 -30.67 1.59
C SER A 35 15.67 -29.39 2.42
N GLY A 36 16.13 -29.43 3.68
CA GLY A 36 15.93 -28.32 4.63
C GLY A 36 16.48 -26.97 4.15
N TRP A 37 17.54 -26.97 3.33
CA TRP A 37 18.09 -25.74 2.75
C TRP A 37 17.18 -25.12 1.68
N LEU A 38 16.46 -25.93 0.89
CA LEU A 38 15.49 -25.44 -0.10
C LEU A 38 14.29 -24.82 0.60
N VAL A 39 13.82 -25.44 1.67
CA VAL A 39 12.74 -24.90 2.51
C VAL A 39 13.18 -23.57 3.14
N ALA A 40 14.39 -23.51 3.69
CA ALA A 40 14.95 -22.29 4.26
C ALA A 40 15.09 -21.17 3.22
N LEU A 41 15.58 -21.49 2.02
CA LEU A 41 15.68 -20.55 0.90
C LEU A 41 14.29 -20.01 0.51
N PHE A 42 13.30 -20.89 0.38
CA PHE A 42 11.92 -20.51 0.05
C PHE A 42 11.32 -19.52 1.04
N PHE A 43 11.42 -19.82 2.33
CA PHE A 43 10.94 -18.90 3.37
C PHE A 43 11.75 -17.60 3.42
N ALA A 44 13.07 -17.66 3.21
CA ALA A 44 13.90 -16.46 3.14
C ALA A 44 13.49 -15.56 1.96
N THR A 45 13.25 -16.14 0.78
CA THR A 45 12.77 -15.44 -0.42
C THR A 45 11.38 -14.84 -0.18
N LEU A 46 10.47 -15.57 0.46
CA LEU A 46 9.14 -15.07 0.82
C LEU A 46 9.21 -13.90 1.82
N ILE A 47 10.02 -14.02 2.87
CA ILE A 47 10.23 -12.96 3.86
C ILE A 47 10.85 -11.73 3.19
N ALA A 48 11.86 -11.92 2.34
CA ALA A 48 12.51 -10.84 1.59
C ALA A 48 11.50 -10.14 0.67
N PHE A 49 10.65 -10.88 -0.04
CA PHE A 49 9.58 -10.32 -0.87
C PHE A 49 8.66 -9.43 -0.05
N VAL A 50 8.13 -9.94 1.06
CA VAL A 50 7.21 -9.20 1.95
C VAL A 50 7.86 -7.93 2.49
N LEU A 51 9.10 -8.02 3.00
CA LEU A 51 9.80 -6.86 3.58
C LEU A 51 10.15 -5.81 2.53
N ILE A 52 10.55 -6.22 1.32
CA ILE A 52 10.91 -5.30 0.24
C ILE A 52 9.66 -4.61 -0.31
N SER A 53 8.60 -5.35 -0.63
CA SER A 53 7.33 -4.79 -1.10
C SER A 53 6.74 -3.85 -0.06
N TRP A 54 6.66 -4.28 1.22
CA TRP A 54 6.19 -3.41 2.29
C TRP A 54 7.03 -2.13 2.45
N SER A 55 8.35 -2.22 2.32
CA SER A 55 9.25 -1.05 2.39
C SER A 55 9.04 -0.06 1.23
N ILE A 56 8.81 -0.56 0.01
CA ILE A 56 8.54 0.25 -1.19
C ILE A 56 7.19 0.94 -1.05
N GLU A 57 6.15 0.19 -0.74
CA GLU A 57 4.80 0.73 -0.54
C GLU A 57 4.78 1.74 0.60
N TYR A 58 5.43 1.44 1.74
CA TYR A 58 5.49 2.38 2.85
C TYR A 58 6.23 3.67 2.48
N THR A 59 7.44 3.55 1.96
CA THR A 59 8.32 4.69 1.72
C THR A 59 7.80 5.54 0.57
N TYR A 60 7.53 4.92 -0.57
CA TYR A 60 7.20 5.65 -1.79
C TYR A 60 5.68 5.74 -1.99
N GLY A 61 4.94 4.66 -1.75
CA GLY A 61 3.49 4.58 -1.93
C GLY A 61 2.68 5.37 -0.91
N MET A 62 3.20 5.52 0.32
CA MET A 62 2.53 6.27 1.39
C MET A 62 3.25 7.55 1.78
N VAL A 63 4.54 7.51 2.18
CA VAL A 63 5.23 8.71 2.69
C VAL A 63 5.45 9.74 1.56
N VAL A 64 6.07 9.34 0.45
CA VAL A 64 6.36 10.29 -0.65
C VAL A 64 5.11 10.79 -1.37
N THR A 65 4.09 9.95 -1.56
CA THR A 65 2.79 10.38 -2.13
C THR A 65 2.07 11.38 -1.23
N THR A 66 2.11 11.18 0.10
CA THR A 66 1.52 12.11 1.07
C THR A 66 2.18 13.48 0.97
N LEU A 67 3.51 13.53 0.91
CA LEU A 67 4.26 14.78 0.69
C LEU A 67 3.92 15.40 -0.67
N ALA A 68 3.81 14.59 -1.72
CA ALA A 68 3.52 15.09 -3.07
C ALA A 68 2.12 15.69 -3.22
N ALA A 69 1.15 15.19 -2.44
CA ALA A 69 -0.24 15.66 -2.42
C ALA A 69 -0.41 17.02 -1.74
N VAL A 70 0.47 17.35 -0.78
CA VAL A 70 0.43 18.61 -0.03
C VAL A 70 1.36 19.66 -0.61
N GLU A 71 2.54 19.28 -1.11
CA GLU A 71 3.58 20.22 -1.54
C GLU A 71 3.09 21.18 -2.65
N ASP A 72 3.45 22.45 -2.53
CA ASP A 72 3.12 23.46 -3.53
C ASP A 72 3.89 23.30 -4.84
N SER A 73 3.22 23.62 -5.94
CA SER A 73 3.85 23.61 -7.27
C SER A 73 4.67 24.87 -7.56
N ASN A 74 4.38 25.98 -6.86
CA ASN A 74 5.12 27.22 -6.94
C ASN A 74 5.58 27.64 -5.54
N PRO A 75 6.82 27.33 -5.16
CA PRO A 75 7.26 27.47 -3.78
C PRO A 75 7.70 28.91 -3.45
N ASP A 76 7.72 29.82 -4.44
CA ASP A 76 8.07 31.26 -4.33
C ASP A 76 7.24 32.06 -3.30
N ILE A 77 6.19 31.46 -2.73
CA ILE A 77 5.28 32.10 -1.77
C ILE A 77 5.70 31.82 -0.30
N TYR A 78 6.54 30.80 -0.05
CA TYR A 78 6.91 30.38 1.30
C TYR A 78 8.32 30.82 1.70
N VAL A 79 8.44 31.97 2.35
CA VAL A 79 9.64 32.36 3.08
C VAL A 79 9.56 31.75 4.49
N ARG A 80 10.47 30.83 4.79
CA ARG A 80 10.67 30.31 6.14
C ARG A 80 11.28 31.41 7.00
N ILE A 81 10.59 31.79 8.08
CA ILE A 81 11.20 32.64 9.12
C ILE A 81 11.83 31.65 10.11
N ASP A 82 13.13 31.41 9.99
CA ASP A 82 13.83 30.71 11.05
C ASP A 82 13.83 31.59 12.29
N GLY A 83 13.19 31.10 13.35
CA GLY A 83 13.02 31.83 14.60
C GLY A 83 14.32 31.87 15.41
N ASP A 84 15.13 32.89 15.19
CA ASP A 84 15.94 33.58 16.23
C ASP A 84 16.46 34.93 15.67
N ILE A 85 15.55 35.86 15.41
CA ILE A 85 15.94 37.24 15.09
C ILE A 85 16.13 37.96 16.43
N ASP A 86 17.35 37.91 16.98
CA ASP A 86 17.77 38.80 18.06
C ASP A 86 17.92 40.22 17.49
N PRO A 87 17.04 41.18 17.85
CA PRO A 87 17.05 42.53 17.30
C PRO A 87 18.28 43.35 17.72
N ASN A 88 19.12 42.84 18.64
CA ASN A 88 20.32 43.51 19.13
C ASN A 88 21.63 42.93 18.58
N LYS A 89 21.58 41.91 17.71
CA LYS A 89 22.78 41.34 17.12
C LYS A 89 23.12 42.10 15.82
N PRO A 90 24.34 42.63 15.66
CA PRO A 90 24.75 43.24 14.40
C PRO A 90 24.60 42.21 13.28
N VAL A 91 24.06 42.67 12.14
CA VAL A 91 23.93 41.85 10.92
C VAL A 91 25.34 41.50 10.46
N ASP A 92 25.82 40.32 10.86
CA ASP A 92 27.02 39.72 10.28
C ASP A 92 26.71 39.45 8.80
N ALA A 93 27.54 39.98 7.90
CA ALA A 93 27.45 39.79 6.45
C ALA A 93 27.73 38.34 5.98
N VAL A 94 27.75 37.40 6.91
CA VAL A 94 27.70 35.96 6.65
C VAL A 94 26.30 35.53 7.06
N GLU A 95 25.31 35.91 6.25
CA GLU A 95 23.97 35.35 6.36
C GLU A 95 24.09 33.83 6.41
N PRO A 96 23.44 33.13 7.37
CA PRO A 96 23.15 31.72 7.13
C PRO A 96 22.30 31.73 5.88
N GLU A 97 22.89 31.26 4.78
CA GLU A 97 22.29 31.11 3.46
C GLU A 97 20.81 30.73 3.65
N LEU A 98 19.91 31.72 3.55
CA LEU A 98 18.47 31.50 3.59
C LEU A 98 18.24 30.39 2.58
N GLU A 99 17.95 29.16 3.04
CA GLU A 99 17.95 27.97 2.17
C GLU A 99 17.05 28.28 0.99
N ALA A 100 17.67 28.65 -0.13
CA ALA A 100 16.96 29.23 -1.26
C ALA A 100 15.95 28.17 -1.68
N VAL A 101 14.67 28.53 -1.59
CA VAL A 101 13.56 27.64 -1.90
C VAL A 101 13.86 27.00 -3.25
N PRO A 102 13.97 25.67 -3.35
CA PRO A 102 14.41 25.05 -4.57
C PRO A 102 13.39 25.43 -5.67
N PRO A 103 13.84 25.83 -6.88
CA PRO A 103 12.95 26.29 -7.95
C PRO A 103 12.03 25.16 -8.48
N LYS A 104 12.14 23.96 -7.91
CA LYS A 104 11.36 22.77 -8.25
C LYS A 104 10.91 22.11 -6.95
N PRO A 105 9.65 21.61 -6.92
CA PRO A 105 9.15 20.83 -5.80
C PRO A 105 10.10 19.67 -5.43
N VAL A 106 10.32 19.48 -4.14
CA VAL A 106 11.13 18.41 -3.53
C VAL A 106 10.61 17.03 -3.94
N THR A 107 9.30 16.89 -4.14
CA THR A 107 8.65 15.64 -4.57
C THR A 107 8.70 15.39 -6.08
N SER A 108 9.42 16.22 -6.84
CA SER A 108 9.61 16.02 -8.29
C SER A 108 10.31 14.70 -8.65
N LYS A 109 11.20 14.20 -7.79
CA LYS A 109 11.91 12.92 -7.96
C LYS A 109 12.00 12.19 -6.64
N LEU A 110 11.72 10.88 -6.64
CA LEU A 110 11.80 10.02 -5.45
C LEU A 110 13.15 10.16 -4.73
N ARG A 111 14.27 10.12 -5.48
CA ARG A 111 15.62 10.25 -4.90
C ARG A 111 15.86 11.61 -4.25
N THR A 112 15.34 12.68 -4.85
CA THR A 112 15.41 14.03 -4.29
C THR A 112 14.63 14.10 -2.98
N THR A 113 13.42 13.55 -2.95
CA THR A 113 12.59 13.48 -1.74
C THR A 113 13.28 12.72 -0.62
N ILE A 114 13.84 11.54 -0.89
CA ILE A 114 14.55 10.76 0.13
C ILE A 114 15.81 11.48 0.61
N LYS A 115 16.55 12.16 -0.29
CA LYS A 115 17.71 12.97 0.11
C LYS A 115 17.30 14.12 1.03
N HIS A 116 16.21 14.82 0.69
CA HIS A 116 15.64 15.89 1.51
C HIS A 116 15.19 15.39 2.88
N LEU A 117 14.40 14.31 2.91
CA LEU A 117 13.96 13.69 4.15
C LEU A 117 15.14 13.27 5.03
N ARG A 118 16.20 12.72 4.43
CA ARG A 118 17.41 12.32 5.16
C ARG A 118 18.19 13.51 5.70
N ALA A 119 18.26 14.62 4.95
CA ALA A 119 18.91 15.84 5.38
C ALA A 119 18.15 16.49 6.56
N ARG A 120 16.82 16.58 6.47
CA ARG A 120 15.98 17.25 7.49
C ARG A 120 15.69 16.39 8.73
N ALA A 121 15.61 15.07 8.57
CA ALA A 121 15.07 14.17 9.61
C ALA A 121 15.91 12.91 9.88
N GLY A 122 17.12 12.84 9.31
CA GLY A 122 18.06 11.77 9.55
C GLY A 122 17.81 10.49 8.73
N PRO A 123 18.65 9.44 8.93
CA PRO A 123 18.70 8.26 8.06
C PRO A 123 17.44 7.37 8.09
N TRP A 124 16.65 7.43 9.16
CA TRP A 124 15.41 6.66 9.34
C TRP A 124 14.17 7.39 8.81
N SER A 125 14.35 8.56 8.20
CA SER A 125 13.27 9.42 7.71
C SER A 125 12.37 8.79 6.62
N ARG A 126 12.84 7.74 5.94
CA ARG A 126 12.01 6.93 5.02
C ARG A 126 10.87 6.19 5.72
N PHE A 127 11.02 5.89 7.00
CA PHE A 127 10.02 5.20 7.84
C PHE A 127 9.33 6.16 8.81
N ARG A 128 9.23 7.44 8.46
CA ARG A 128 8.52 8.45 9.29
C ARG A 128 7.08 8.02 9.53
N GLY A 129 6.64 8.11 10.78
CA GLY A 129 5.29 7.71 11.19
C GLY A 129 5.10 6.20 11.36
N MET A 130 6.16 5.37 11.23
CA MET A 130 6.02 3.92 11.24
C MET A 130 5.32 3.39 12.50
N SER A 131 5.68 3.88 13.68
CA SER A 131 5.05 3.43 14.93
C SER A 131 3.54 3.76 14.97
N MET A 132 3.15 4.94 14.45
CA MET A 132 1.74 5.31 14.34
C MET A 132 1.02 4.43 13.30
N PHE A 133 1.68 4.15 12.17
CA PHE A 133 1.14 3.29 11.14
C PHE A 133 0.93 1.86 11.63
N LEU A 134 1.90 1.28 12.32
CA LEU A 134 1.79 -0.06 12.91
C LEU A 134 0.69 -0.11 13.98
N THR A 135 0.55 0.95 14.78
CA THR A 135 -0.55 1.07 15.75
C THR A 135 -1.91 1.08 15.03
N TYR A 136 -2.02 1.86 13.96
CA TYR A 136 -3.21 1.90 13.12
C TYR A 136 -3.50 0.54 12.48
N LEU A 137 -2.50 -0.14 11.91
CA LEU A 137 -2.66 -1.47 11.31
C LEU A 137 -3.13 -2.50 12.32
N PHE A 138 -2.53 -2.52 13.51
CA PHE A 138 -2.92 -3.43 14.58
C PHE A 138 -4.35 -3.16 15.04
N ALA A 139 -4.71 -1.91 15.33
CA ALA A 139 -6.05 -1.53 15.74
C ALA A 139 -7.10 -1.86 14.67
N ARG A 140 -6.79 -1.58 13.39
CA ARG A 140 -7.65 -1.92 12.27
C ARG A 140 -7.81 -3.43 12.12
N GLY A 141 -6.73 -4.19 12.19
CA GLY A 141 -6.75 -5.65 12.11
C GLY A 141 -7.58 -6.28 13.23
N LEU A 142 -7.42 -5.80 14.46
CA LEU A 142 -8.22 -6.23 15.61
C LEU A 142 -9.72 -5.99 15.38
N LEU A 143 -10.10 -4.77 14.99
CA LEU A 143 -11.51 -4.41 14.77
C LEU A 143 -12.12 -5.18 13.58
N LEU A 144 -11.36 -5.34 12.49
CA LEU A 144 -11.81 -6.14 11.34
C LEU A 144 -11.89 -7.62 11.65
N GLY A 145 -11.05 -8.16 12.55
CA GLY A 145 -11.13 -9.54 13.02
C GLY A 145 -12.39 -9.84 13.83
N MET A 146 -13.05 -8.80 14.37
CA MET A 146 -14.34 -8.91 15.08
C MET A 146 -15.56 -8.85 14.14
N MET A 147 -15.34 -8.82 12.81
CA MET A 147 -16.42 -8.71 11.83
C MET A 147 -17.35 -9.95 11.89
N PRO A 148 -18.66 -9.78 12.11
CA PRO A 148 -19.59 -10.89 12.27
C PRO A 148 -20.16 -11.43 10.94
N PHE A 149 -19.65 -10.96 9.79
CA PHE A 149 -20.25 -11.21 8.47
C PHE A 149 -19.51 -12.31 7.72
N GLY A 150 -20.28 -13.24 7.13
CA GLY A 150 -19.75 -14.33 6.31
C GLY A 150 -19.26 -13.86 4.94
N VAL A 151 -18.52 -14.74 4.26
CA VAL A 151 -18.08 -14.54 2.87
C VAL A 151 -19.32 -14.36 1.97
N GLY A 152 -19.33 -13.34 1.11
CA GLY A 152 -20.45 -13.02 0.22
C GLY A 152 -21.48 -12.02 0.78
N GLN A 153 -21.37 -11.61 2.04
CA GLN A 153 -22.21 -10.53 2.61
C GLN A 153 -21.60 -9.15 2.34
N PHE A 154 -21.48 -8.76 1.07
CA PHE A 154 -20.71 -7.58 0.64
C PHE A 154 -21.17 -6.24 1.23
N ILE A 155 -22.48 -5.99 1.29
CA ILE A 155 -23.03 -4.72 1.81
C ILE A 155 -22.70 -4.51 3.29
N PRO A 156 -23.02 -5.45 4.21
CA PRO A 156 -22.68 -5.26 5.61
C PRO A 156 -21.15 -5.27 5.84
N GLN A 157 -20.38 -6.04 5.08
CA GLN A 157 -18.90 -5.97 5.11
C GLN A 157 -18.39 -4.57 4.75
N PHE A 158 -18.91 -3.97 3.67
CA PHE A 158 -18.59 -2.60 3.25
C PHE A 158 -18.88 -1.59 4.37
N LEU A 159 -20.10 -1.61 4.92
CA LEU A 159 -20.51 -0.69 5.98
C LEU A 159 -19.64 -0.84 7.22
N PHE A 160 -19.32 -2.07 7.61
CA PHE A 160 -18.44 -2.35 8.75
C PHE A 160 -17.03 -1.81 8.53
N GLN A 161 -16.43 -2.04 7.35
CA GLN A 161 -15.11 -1.50 7.03
C GLN A 161 -15.09 0.03 7.06
N MET A 162 -16.15 0.68 6.57
CA MET A 162 -16.29 2.13 6.63
C MET A 162 -16.37 2.63 8.08
N VAL A 163 -17.19 1.98 8.93
CA VAL A 163 -17.30 2.32 10.36
C VAL A 163 -15.95 2.17 11.05
N VAL A 164 -15.24 1.06 10.85
CA VAL A 164 -13.89 0.84 11.41
C VAL A 164 -12.92 1.93 10.94
N GLY A 165 -12.95 2.29 9.66
CA GLY A 165 -12.14 3.39 9.11
C GLY A 165 -12.38 4.72 9.83
N VAL A 166 -13.65 5.08 10.01
CA VAL A 166 -14.07 6.32 10.69
C VAL A 166 -13.70 6.31 12.18
N LEU A 167 -13.85 5.17 12.87
CA LEU A 167 -13.44 5.03 14.27
C LEU A 167 -11.93 5.30 14.45
N LEU A 168 -11.11 4.90 13.47
CA LEU A 168 -9.65 5.06 13.49
C LEU A 168 -9.16 6.35 12.82
N ALA A 169 -10.06 7.28 12.49
CA ALA A 169 -9.74 8.50 11.74
C ALA A 169 -8.63 9.35 12.41
N ASN A 170 -8.59 9.42 13.75
CA ASN A 170 -7.55 10.17 14.46
C ASN A 170 -6.16 9.55 14.32
N LEU A 171 -6.05 8.21 14.21
CA LEU A 171 -4.76 7.56 13.99
C LEU A 171 -4.25 7.85 12.58
N GLN A 172 -5.14 7.84 11.58
CA GLN A 172 -4.79 8.20 10.21
C GLN A 172 -4.36 9.68 10.12
N LEU A 173 -5.11 10.58 10.77
CA LEU A 173 -4.78 12.00 10.87
C LEU A 173 -3.40 12.21 11.52
N ALA A 174 -3.17 11.57 12.67
CA ALA A 174 -1.90 11.66 13.38
C ALA A 174 -0.73 11.14 12.54
N TRP A 175 -0.94 10.05 11.79
CA TRP A 175 0.06 9.53 10.86
C TRP A 175 0.40 10.57 9.78
N VAL A 176 -0.60 11.19 9.14
CA VAL A 176 -0.37 12.27 8.16
C VAL A 176 0.43 13.42 8.79
N HIS A 177 0.04 13.89 9.98
CA HIS A 177 0.74 14.95 10.70
C HIS A 177 2.21 14.60 10.97
N ILE A 178 2.49 13.36 11.38
CA ILE A 178 3.89 12.91 11.59
C ILE A 178 4.68 12.86 10.28
N VAL A 179 4.05 12.46 9.18
CA VAL A 179 4.69 12.39 7.86
C VAL A 179 5.06 13.78 7.35
N ILE A 180 4.14 14.75 7.44
CA ILE A 180 4.31 16.09 6.86
C ILE A 180 5.01 17.09 7.77
N SER A 181 5.12 16.85 9.07
CA SER A 181 5.78 17.78 10.00
C SER A 181 7.30 17.63 10.01
N GLU A 182 8.01 18.57 10.60
CA GLU A 182 9.40 18.40 11.01
C GLU A 182 9.52 17.34 12.14
N PRO A 183 10.72 16.77 12.39
CA PRO A 183 10.96 15.94 13.56
C PRO A 183 10.54 16.67 14.84
N SER A 184 9.74 16.02 15.68
CA SER A 184 9.25 16.58 16.93
C SER A 184 9.85 15.82 18.11
N PRO A 185 10.13 16.49 19.25
CA PRO A 185 10.51 15.80 20.49
C PRO A 185 9.34 15.04 21.13
N LYS A 186 8.09 15.30 20.72
CA LYS A 186 6.90 14.61 21.22
C LYS A 186 6.90 13.14 20.79
N ARG A 187 6.50 12.25 21.69
CA ARG A 187 6.30 10.83 21.36
C ARG A 187 5.10 10.67 20.41
N PHE A 188 5.11 9.64 19.57
CA PHE A 188 4.08 9.47 18.53
C PHE A 188 2.64 9.46 19.09
N TYR A 189 2.40 8.83 20.23
CA TYR A 189 1.07 8.75 20.84
C TYR A 189 0.60 10.08 21.45
N GLN A 190 1.51 10.98 21.80
CA GLN A 190 1.18 12.33 22.28
C GLN A 190 0.71 13.24 21.14
N ARG A 191 0.92 12.80 19.89
CA ARG A 191 0.49 13.51 18.68
C ARG A 191 -0.88 13.05 18.18
N ILE A 192 -1.55 12.14 18.88
CA ILE A 192 -2.91 11.70 18.52
C ILE A 192 -3.90 12.83 18.88
N PRO A 193 -4.64 13.37 17.89
CA PRO A 193 -5.61 14.42 18.15
C PRO A 193 -6.78 13.94 19.02
N GLY A 194 -7.44 14.88 19.71
CA GLY A 194 -8.61 14.60 20.55
C GLY A 194 -9.93 14.46 19.76
N TYR A 195 -11.03 14.31 20.49
CA TYR A 195 -12.38 14.13 19.92
C TYR A 195 -12.85 15.30 19.03
N LYS A 196 -12.49 16.55 19.37
CA LYS A 196 -12.84 17.72 18.54
C LYS A 196 -12.22 17.64 17.14
N ALA A 197 -11.01 17.11 17.03
CA ALA A 197 -10.37 16.87 15.73
C ALA A 197 -11.04 15.70 15.00
N TRP A 198 -11.46 14.66 15.73
CA TRP A 198 -12.21 13.54 15.17
C TRP A 198 -13.47 14.00 14.44
N LEU A 199 -14.28 14.86 15.06
CA LEU A 199 -15.49 15.44 14.44
C LEU A 199 -15.19 16.18 13.13
N LYS A 200 -14.00 16.78 13.01
CA LYS A 200 -13.58 17.51 11.82
C LYS A 200 -13.12 16.59 10.70
N ILE A 201 -12.37 15.53 11.01
CA ILE A 201 -11.73 14.62 10.03
C ILE A 201 -12.61 13.40 9.67
N ALA A 202 -13.48 12.95 10.57
CA ALA A 202 -14.33 11.77 10.35
C ALA A 202 -15.15 11.83 9.04
N PRO A 203 -15.75 12.96 8.63
CA PRO A 203 -16.51 13.02 7.37
C PRO A 203 -15.66 12.77 6.12
N VAL A 204 -14.40 13.24 6.09
CA VAL A 204 -13.54 13.01 4.92
C VAL A 204 -13.00 11.58 4.90
N VAL A 205 -12.76 10.98 6.06
CA VAL A 205 -12.40 9.55 6.17
C VAL A 205 -13.57 8.67 5.73
N ALA A 206 -14.80 9.00 6.15
CA ALA A 206 -16.00 8.31 5.68
C ALA A 206 -16.13 8.40 4.16
N PHE A 207 -15.92 9.60 3.59
CA PHE A 207 -15.91 9.81 2.15
C PHE A 207 -14.83 8.97 1.44
N GLU A 208 -13.60 8.94 1.95
CA GLU A 208 -12.50 8.16 1.38
C GLU A 208 -12.84 6.67 1.34
N HIS A 209 -13.30 6.12 2.47
CA HIS A 209 -13.71 4.71 2.58
C HIS A 209 -14.95 4.40 1.74
N ALA A 210 -15.90 5.33 1.62
CA ALA A 210 -17.08 5.16 0.78
C ALA A 210 -16.69 5.10 -0.70
N VAL A 211 -15.84 6.01 -1.19
CA VAL A 211 -15.42 6.03 -2.61
C VAL A 211 -14.65 4.76 -2.98
N ALA A 212 -13.63 4.41 -2.20
CA ALA A 212 -12.83 3.21 -2.47
C ALA A 212 -13.66 1.93 -2.27
N GLY A 213 -14.43 1.87 -1.19
CA GLY A 213 -15.27 0.73 -0.85
C GLY A 213 -16.38 0.50 -1.87
N LEU A 214 -17.12 1.53 -2.29
CA LEU A 214 -18.15 1.36 -3.33
C LEU A 214 -17.56 0.88 -4.65
N ALA A 215 -16.40 1.41 -5.06
CA ALA A 215 -15.71 0.97 -6.26
C ALA A 215 -15.25 -0.50 -6.20
N PHE A 216 -15.04 -1.05 -4.99
CA PHE A 216 -14.74 -2.46 -4.76
C PHE A 216 -16.01 -3.33 -4.65
N TYR A 217 -16.96 -2.94 -3.80
CA TYR A 217 -18.09 -3.78 -3.44
C TYR A 217 -19.25 -3.75 -4.44
N VAL A 218 -19.46 -2.65 -5.17
CA VAL A 218 -20.52 -2.58 -6.19
C VAL A 218 -20.31 -3.62 -7.30
N PRO A 219 -19.11 -3.75 -7.91
CA PRO A 219 -18.84 -4.82 -8.86
C PRO A 219 -19.11 -6.22 -8.30
N LEU A 220 -18.74 -6.49 -7.04
CA LEU A 220 -18.96 -7.79 -6.40
C LEU A 220 -20.44 -8.09 -6.19
N VAL A 221 -21.22 -7.11 -5.75
CA VAL A 221 -22.68 -7.25 -5.61
C VAL A 221 -23.34 -7.50 -6.96
N LEU A 222 -22.92 -6.80 -8.01
CA LEU A 222 -23.42 -7.03 -9.36
C LEU A 222 -23.06 -8.42 -9.90
N MET A 223 -21.81 -8.87 -9.69
CA MET A 223 -21.38 -10.22 -10.05
C MET A 223 -22.22 -11.28 -9.33
N GLN A 224 -22.47 -11.11 -8.02
CA GLN A 224 -23.31 -12.01 -7.24
C GLN A 224 -24.75 -12.03 -7.75
N ALA A 225 -25.34 -10.87 -8.00
CA ALA A 225 -26.72 -10.75 -8.49
C ALA A 225 -26.91 -11.41 -9.87
N CYS A 226 -25.86 -11.46 -10.70
CA CYS A 226 -25.88 -12.08 -12.02
C CYS A 226 -25.49 -13.58 -12.02
N GLY A 227 -25.35 -14.24 -10.85
CA GLY A 227 -24.89 -15.64 -10.76
C GLY A 227 -23.41 -15.82 -11.12
N GLY A 228 -22.66 -14.72 -11.29
CA GLY A 228 -21.24 -14.71 -11.66
C GLY A 228 -20.30 -15.18 -10.55
N LEU A 229 -20.82 -15.65 -9.42
CA LEU A 229 -20.05 -16.27 -8.33
C LEU A 229 -20.34 -17.77 -8.16
N ASP A 230 -21.33 -18.32 -8.87
CA ASP A 230 -21.76 -19.72 -8.67
C ASP A 230 -20.71 -20.74 -9.13
N GLY A 231 -19.93 -20.37 -10.16
CA GLY A 231 -18.78 -21.16 -10.65
C GLY A 231 -17.59 -21.23 -9.68
N LEU A 232 -17.52 -20.31 -8.70
CA LEU A 232 -16.53 -20.36 -7.61
C LEU A 232 -16.96 -21.25 -6.43
N ALA A 233 -18.27 -21.47 -6.27
CA ALA A 233 -18.83 -22.29 -5.18
C ALA A 233 -18.78 -23.80 -5.48
N SER A 234 -18.55 -24.17 -6.74
CA SER A 234 -18.52 -25.56 -7.19
C SER A 234 -17.10 -26.12 -7.05
N ALA A 235 -16.87 -26.96 -6.04
CA ALA A 235 -15.60 -27.68 -5.91
C ALA A 235 -15.51 -28.77 -7.00
N PRO A 236 -14.43 -28.82 -7.80
CA PRO A 236 -14.22 -29.91 -8.76
C PRO A 236 -14.02 -31.24 -8.03
N GLU A 237 -14.68 -32.31 -8.49
CA GLU A 237 -14.50 -33.66 -7.92
C GLU A 237 -13.06 -34.17 -8.07
N ASP A 238 -12.33 -33.70 -9.09
CA ASP A 238 -10.97 -34.13 -9.42
C ASP A 238 -9.87 -33.27 -8.77
N GLY A 239 -10.22 -32.28 -7.93
CA GLY A 239 -9.27 -31.42 -7.22
C GLY A 239 -8.51 -30.40 -8.08
N VAL A 240 -8.68 -30.41 -9.40
CA VAL A 240 -8.10 -29.43 -10.34
C VAL A 240 -9.19 -28.42 -10.75
N PRO A 241 -9.05 -27.13 -10.42
CA PRO A 241 -10.02 -26.12 -10.83
C PRO A 241 -10.04 -25.98 -12.36
N PRO A 242 -11.22 -26.02 -13.01
CA PRO A 242 -11.31 -25.80 -14.45
C PRO A 242 -10.78 -24.40 -14.81
N ALA A 243 -10.20 -24.26 -15.99
CA ALA A 243 -9.61 -23.00 -16.45
C ALA A 243 -10.59 -21.82 -16.39
N ASP A 244 -11.88 -22.10 -16.59
CA ASP A 244 -12.95 -21.10 -16.47
C ASP A 244 -13.16 -20.63 -15.02
N ALA A 245 -13.06 -21.52 -14.02
CA ALA A 245 -13.13 -21.15 -12.60
C ALA A 245 -11.93 -20.29 -12.18
N VAL A 246 -10.73 -20.60 -12.68
CA VAL A 246 -9.53 -19.78 -12.44
C VAL A 246 -9.68 -18.38 -13.06
N ARG A 247 -10.17 -18.31 -14.30
CA ARG A 247 -10.43 -17.03 -14.98
C ARG A 247 -11.51 -16.22 -14.26
N GLN A 248 -12.56 -16.87 -13.78
CA GLN A 248 -13.64 -16.26 -13.02
C GLN A 248 -13.12 -15.73 -11.67
N ALA A 249 -12.34 -16.53 -10.94
CA ALA A 249 -11.69 -16.12 -9.71
C ALA A 249 -10.77 -14.89 -9.92
N LEU A 250 -9.96 -14.92 -10.98
CA LEU A 250 -9.09 -13.80 -11.33
C LEU A 250 -9.91 -12.55 -11.66
N THR A 251 -11.04 -12.69 -12.35
CA THR A 251 -11.91 -11.57 -12.70
C THR A 251 -12.58 -10.95 -11.46
N VAL A 252 -13.09 -11.81 -10.57
CA VAL A 252 -13.72 -11.41 -9.30
C VAL A 252 -12.74 -10.69 -8.39
N VAL A 253 -11.45 -11.01 -8.44
CA VAL A 253 -10.42 -10.32 -7.65
C VAL A 253 -9.90 -9.07 -8.37
N ALA A 254 -9.50 -9.19 -9.63
CA ALA A 254 -8.75 -8.15 -10.34
C ALA A 254 -9.62 -6.94 -10.71
N LEU A 255 -10.84 -7.16 -11.22
CA LEU A 255 -11.69 -6.06 -11.69
C LEU A 255 -12.12 -5.13 -10.55
N PRO A 256 -12.68 -5.62 -9.43
CA PRO A 256 -13.03 -4.74 -8.31
C PRO A 256 -11.82 -4.04 -7.69
N SER A 257 -10.69 -4.75 -7.59
CA SER A 257 -9.44 -4.17 -7.08
C SER A 257 -8.94 -3.02 -7.96
N LEU A 258 -9.00 -3.16 -9.28
CA LEU A 258 -8.58 -2.11 -10.22
C LEU A 258 -9.49 -0.88 -10.14
N LEU A 259 -10.81 -1.09 -10.08
CA LEU A 259 -11.77 0.01 -9.92
C LEU A 259 -11.57 0.74 -8.60
N SER A 260 -11.41 0.00 -7.51
CA SER A 260 -11.07 0.55 -6.19
C SER A 260 -9.76 1.33 -6.20
N LEU A 261 -8.72 0.81 -6.86
CA LEU A 261 -7.44 1.50 -6.97
C LEU A 261 -7.60 2.86 -7.66
N ILE A 262 -8.26 2.91 -8.82
CA ILE A 262 -8.48 4.15 -9.58
C ILE A 262 -9.34 5.14 -8.77
N ALA A 263 -10.41 4.67 -8.13
CA ALA A 263 -11.28 5.51 -7.32
C ALA A 263 -10.60 6.03 -6.05
N SER A 264 -9.69 5.24 -5.46
CA SER A 264 -8.97 5.61 -4.24
C SER A 264 -8.00 6.77 -4.45
N ILE A 265 -7.45 6.95 -5.65
CA ILE A 265 -6.47 8.01 -5.96
C ILE A 265 -6.99 9.42 -5.60
N PRO A 266 -8.09 9.91 -6.20
CA PRO A 266 -8.61 11.24 -5.86
C PRO A 266 -9.12 11.33 -4.42
N ALA A 267 -9.72 10.25 -3.90
CA ALA A 267 -10.22 10.20 -2.53
C ALA A 267 -9.11 10.37 -1.49
N ARG A 268 -7.99 9.66 -1.69
CA ARG A 268 -6.81 9.72 -0.84
C ARG A 268 -6.16 11.10 -0.87
N VAL A 269 -6.05 11.72 -2.04
CA VAL A 269 -5.53 13.09 -2.17
C VAL A 269 -6.39 14.07 -1.38
N ILE A 270 -7.71 13.98 -1.49
CA ILE A 270 -8.64 14.82 -0.73
C ILE A 270 -8.44 14.62 0.77
N PHE A 271 -8.41 13.38 1.25
CA PHE A 271 -8.15 13.06 2.65
C PHE A 271 -6.84 13.68 3.14
N ILE A 272 -5.72 13.47 2.42
CA ILE A 272 -4.41 13.99 2.80
C ILE A 272 -4.42 15.52 2.90
N ARG A 273 -5.01 16.22 1.92
CA ARG A 273 -5.05 17.70 1.92
C ARG A 273 -5.92 18.24 3.04
N VAL A 274 -7.07 17.61 3.34
CA VAL A 274 -7.89 17.97 4.51
C VAL A 274 -7.12 17.71 5.80
N ALA A 275 -6.44 16.56 5.94
CA ALA A 275 -5.62 16.26 7.10
C ALA A 275 -4.47 17.26 7.29
N ALA A 276 -3.80 17.66 6.21
CA ALA A 276 -2.72 18.64 6.22
C ALA A 276 -3.19 20.04 6.61
N SER A 277 -4.41 20.46 6.21
CA SER A 277 -5.01 21.71 6.67
C SER A 277 -5.33 21.76 8.17
N MET A 278 -5.35 20.59 8.81
CA MET A 278 -5.57 20.45 10.25
C MET A 278 -4.24 20.29 11.02
N LEU A 279 -3.08 20.47 10.37
CA LEU A 279 -1.79 20.45 11.05
C LEU A 279 -1.75 21.58 12.09
N PRO A 280 -1.37 21.29 13.35
CA PRO A 280 -1.27 22.33 14.38
C PRO A 280 -0.28 23.43 13.98
N GLU A 281 -0.55 24.66 14.43
CA GLU A 281 0.27 25.82 14.06
C GLU A 281 1.71 25.69 14.57
N GLU A 282 1.89 25.05 15.73
CA GLU A 282 3.16 24.78 16.37
C GLU A 282 4.05 23.75 15.66
N ASP A 283 3.47 22.92 14.77
CA ASP A 283 4.22 21.88 14.05
C ASP A 283 4.62 22.44 12.68
N GLU A 284 5.90 22.73 12.46
CA GLU A 284 6.43 23.14 11.14
C GLU A 284 6.35 22.00 10.11
N SER A 285 6.22 22.32 8.83
CA SER A 285 6.11 21.33 7.74
C SER A 285 7.47 21.01 7.12
N ILE A 286 7.73 19.72 6.87
CA ILE A 286 9.00 19.26 6.27
C ILE A 286 9.11 19.57 4.77
N VAL A 287 7.99 19.76 4.10
CA VAL A 287 7.90 20.27 2.72
C VAL A 287 7.12 21.57 2.73
N PRO A 288 7.47 22.54 1.86
CA PRO A 288 6.71 23.78 1.76
C PRO A 288 5.32 23.49 1.17
N PHE A 289 4.28 23.96 1.84
CA PHE A 289 2.91 23.92 1.31
C PHE A 289 2.03 25.01 1.89
N ASP A 290 0.98 25.38 1.13
CA ASP A 290 0.03 26.40 1.50
C ASP A 290 -0.93 25.95 2.60
N ARG A 291 -0.68 26.37 3.85
CA ARG A 291 -1.56 26.08 5.00
C ARG A 291 -2.96 26.69 4.84
N SER A 292 -3.06 27.81 4.13
CA SER A 292 -4.33 28.46 3.84
C SER A 292 -5.05 27.84 2.64
N PHE A 293 -4.35 27.04 1.83
CA PHE A 293 -4.83 26.46 0.57
C PHE A 293 -5.52 27.51 -0.33
N GLY A 294 -4.84 28.62 -0.57
CA GLY A 294 -5.34 29.77 -1.34
C GLY A 294 -6.39 30.57 -0.59
N GLY A 295 -6.22 30.74 0.72
CA GLY A 295 -7.15 31.48 1.59
C GLY A 295 -8.47 30.76 1.89
N LYS A 296 -8.58 29.46 1.59
CA LYS A 296 -9.77 28.63 1.85
C LYS A 296 -9.82 28.07 3.26
N VAL A 297 -8.70 28.09 3.98
CA VAL A 297 -8.61 27.66 5.37
C VAL A 297 -8.33 28.87 6.23
N THR A 298 -9.32 29.25 7.04
CA THR A 298 -9.14 30.23 8.10
C THR A 298 -8.86 29.48 9.41
N PRO A 299 -7.79 29.82 10.14
CA PRO A 299 -7.48 29.25 11.45
C PRO A 299 -8.66 29.33 12.42
N ALA A 300 -8.78 28.33 13.29
CA ALA A 300 -9.85 28.31 14.30
C ALA A 300 -9.73 29.47 15.30
N ILE A 301 -8.51 29.97 15.53
CA ILE A 301 -8.23 31.12 16.40
C ILE A 301 -8.87 32.41 15.82
N LEU A 302 -8.97 32.50 14.49
CA LEU A 302 -9.59 33.63 13.77
C LEU A 302 -11.09 33.39 13.48
N GLY A 303 -11.72 32.42 14.15
CA GLY A 303 -13.15 32.09 13.97
C GLY A 303 -13.47 31.19 12.75
N GLY A 304 -12.45 30.66 12.08
CA GLY A 304 -12.61 29.75 10.94
C GLY A 304 -12.88 28.30 11.32
N SER A 305 -13.20 27.47 10.32
CA SER A 305 -13.39 26.01 10.53
C SER A 305 -12.09 25.30 10.95
N GLY A 306 -10.92 25.88 10.64
CA GLY A 306 -9.61 25.26 10.81
C GLY A 306 -9.45 23.96 10.02
N LYS A 307 -10.21 23.77 8.93
CA LYS A 307 -10.05 22.66 7.99
C LYS A 307 -10.48 23.03 6.58
N LEU A 308 -9.86 22.40 5.60
CA LEU A 308 -10.24 22.48 4.20
C LEU A 308 -11.52 21.65 3.95
N SER A 309 -12.42 22.18 3.12
CA SER A 309 -13.59 21.42 2.65
C SER A 309 -13.16 20.29 1.69
N ILE A 310 -13.93 19.19 1.64
CA ILE A 310 -13.71 18.07 0.69
C ILE A 310 -13.67 18.57 -0.75
N THR A 311 -14.59 19.48 -1.12
CA THR A 311 -14.65 20.04 -2.47
C THR A 311 -13.47 20.94 -2.77
N ASP A 312 -13.07 21.75 -1.80
CA ASP A 312 -11.99 22.72 -1.97
C ASP A 312 -10.63 22.01 -1.99
N ALA A 313 -10.48 20.90 -1.26
CA ALA A 313 -9.30 20.04 -1.30
C ALA A 313 -9.00 19.55 -2.72
N TRP A 314 -10.03 19.16 -3.49
CA TRP A 314 -9.84 18.77 -4.88
C TRP A 314 -9.64 19.98 -5.82
N LYS A 315 -10.43 21.04 -5.65
CA LYS A 315 -10.38 22.22 -6.53
C LYS A 315 -9.05 22.98 -6.43
N THR A 316 -8.50 23.11 -5.22
CA THR A 316 -7.21 23.78 -4.96
C THR A 316 -6.01 22.93 -5.36
N PHE A 317 -6.21 21.65 -5.69
CA PHE A 317 -5.13 20.80 -6.16
C PHE A 317 -4.81 21.15 -7.61
N ASP A 318 -3.74 21.91 -7.84
CA ASP A 318 -3.41 22.42 -9.16
C ASP A 318 -2.97 21.30 -10.14
N ARG A 319 -2.96 21.61 -11.45
CA ARG A 319 -2.65 20.63 -12.48
C ARG A 319 -1.21 20.11 -12.40
N ALA A 320 -0.23 20.96 -12.04
CA ALA A 320 1.16 20.54 -11.93
C ALA A 320 1.35 19.60 -10.74
N ALA A 321 0.70 19.88 -9.59
CA ALA A 321 0.72 18.98 -8.43
C ALA A 321 0.02 17.65 -8.73
N ARG A 322 -1.13 17.65 -9.44
CA ARG A 322 -1.81 16.43 -9.91
C ARG A 322 -0.89 15.54 -10.74
N ILE A 323 -0.22 16.12 -11.73
CA ILE A 323 0.68 15.37 -12.61
C ILE A 323 1.88 14.83 -11.82
N ARG A 324 2.43 15.63 -10.90
CA ARG A 324 3.54 15.20 -10.02
C ARG A 324 3.13 14.02 -9.14
N PHE A 325 1.99 14.13 -8.46
CA PHE A 325 1.43 13.07 -7.64
C PHE A 325 1.18 11.79 -8.45
N LEU A 326 0.52 11.89 -9.61
CA LEU A 326 0.26 10.72 -10.46
C LEU A 326 1.54 10.08 -10.99
N LYS A 327 2.60 10.87 -11.28
CA LYS A 327 3.93 10.35 -11.63
C LYS A 327 4.58 9.59 -10.47
N VAL A 328 4.40 10.04 -9.22
CA VAL A 328 4.87 9.31 -8.04
C VAL A 328 4.12 7.98 -7.95
N VAL A 329 2.79 8.00 -7.97
CA VAL A 329 1.95 6.79 -7.94
C VAL A 329 2.35 5.79 -9.04
N GLY A 330 2.48 6.25 -10.29
CA GLY A 330 2.88 5.39 -11.41
C GLY A 330 4.28 4.78 -11.24
N LYS A 331 5.24 5.51 -10.66
CA LYS A 331 6.57 4.95 -10.35
C LYS A 331 6.51 3.90 -9.26
N VAL A 332 5.68 4.09 -8.25
CA VAL A 332 5.49 3.10 -7.17
C VAL A 332 4.88 1.83 -7.75
N MET A 333 3.82 1.95 -8.55
CA MET A 333 3.20 0.79 -9.22
C MET A 333 4.20 0.02 -10.09
N ALA A 334 5.07 0.72 -10.83
CA ALA A 334 6.11 0.08 -11.63
C ALA A 334 7.16 -0.64 -10.77
N LEU A 335 7.53 -0.08 -9.61
CA LEU A 335 8.45 -0.72 -8.67
C LEU A 335 7.85 -1.98 -8.04
N GLU A 336 6.61 -1.89 -7.54
CA GLU A 336 5.88 -3.03 -6.96
C GLU A 336 5.70 -4.15 -7.99
N PHE A 337 5.31 -3.81 -9.22
CA PHE A 337 5.20 -4.78 -10.31
C PHE A 337 6.53 -5.47 -10.61
N GLY A 338 7.63 -4.71 -10.67
CA GLY A 338 8.97 -5.25 -10.90
C GLY A 338 9.42 -6.21 -9.79
N VAL A 339 9.19 -5.85 -8.53
CA VAL A 339 9.49 -6.70 -7.36
C VAL A 339 8.62 -7.95 -7.37
N PHE A 340 7.32 -7.80 -7.58
CA PHE A 340 6.39 -8.92 -7.69
C PHE A 340 6.80 -9.90 -8.78
N ALA A 341 7.11 -9.42 -9.98
CA ALA A 341 7.54 -10.27 -11.10
C ALA A 341 8.87 -10.99 -10.79
N PHE A 342 9.85 -10.28 -10.25
CA PHE A 342 11.14 -10.86 -9.86
C PHE A 342 10.99 -11.98 -8.82
N PHE A 343 10.28 -11.72 -7.73
CA PHE A 343 10.10 -12.71 -6.66
C PHE A 343 9.18 -13.86 -7.09
N SER A 344 8.18 -13.61 -7.93
CA SER A 344 7.34 -14.69 -8.50
C SER A 344 8.17 -15.64 -9.35
N LEU A 345 9.08 -15.12 -10.18
CA LEU A 345 10.00 -15.96 -10.97
C LEU A 345 11.00 -16.71 -10.08
N ALA A 346 11.52 -16.06 -9.03
CA ALA A 346 12.42 -16.70 -8.06
C ALA A 346 11.74 -17.87 -7.34
N LEU A 347 10.54 -17.65 -6.79
CA LEU A 347 9.75 -18.67 -6.11
C LEU A 347 9.35 -19.81 -7.06
N ALA A 348 8.97 -19.50 -8.30
CA ALA A 348 8.69 -20.52 -9.31
C ALA A 348 9.93 -21.39 -9.60
N GLY A 349 11.12 -20.77 -9.69
CA GLY A 349 12.39 -21.47 -9.84
C GLY A 349 12.72 -22.36 -8.65
N GLU A 350 12.52 -21.89 -7.41
CA GLU A 350 12.73 -22.68 -6.20
C GLU A 350 11.81 -23.89 -6.11
N VAL A 351 10.52 -23.71 -6.45
CA VAL A 351 9.55 -24.81 -6.52
C VAL A 351 9.95 -25.82 -7.59
N TYR A 352 10.38 -25.36 -8.76
CA TYR A 352 10.85 -26.22 -9.85
C TYR A 352 12.09 -27.04 -9.43
N MET A 353 13.09 -26.39 -8.85
CA MET A 353 14.29 -27.07 -8.32
C MET A 353 13.95 -28.08 -7.23
N GLY A 354 13.00 -27.75 -6.35
CA GLY A 354 12.53 -28.67 -5.31
C GLY A 354 11.85 -29.91 -5.88
N ALA A 355 11.03 -29.75 -6.91
CA ALA A 355 10.38 -30.85 -7.62
C ALA A 355 11.40 -31.77 -8.32
N GLU A 356 12.40 -31.20 -9.01
CA GLU A 356 13.47 -31.98 -9.65
C GLU A 356 14.33 -32.74 -8.63
N ALA A 357 14.73 -32.08 -7.54
CA ALA A 357 15.51 -32.71 -6.47
C ALA A 357 14.77 -33.89 -5.85
N PHE A 358 13.46 -33.75 -5.63
CA PHE A 358 12.60 -34.82 -5.14
C PHE A 358 12.53 -36.00 -6.12
N MET A 359 12.33 -35.73 -7.42
CA MET A 359 12.28 -36.77 -8.45
C MET A 359 13.61 -37.53 -8.56
N LYS A 360 14.74 -36.84 -8.44
CA LYS A 360 16.07 -37.44 -8.48
C LYS A 360 16.32 -38.39 -7.30
N ILE A 361 15.90 -38.01 -6.09
CA ILE A 361 16.00 -38.86 -4.90
C ILE A 361 15.17 -40.14 -5.06
N ILE A 362 13.96 -40.03 -5.60
CA ILE A 362 13.11 -41.20 -5.89
C ILE A 362 13.78 -42.13 -6.92
N ALA A 363 14.34 -41.57 -7.99
CA ALA A 363 15.04 -42.36 -9.01
C ALA A 363 16.25 -43.12 -8.42
N ASP A 364 17.04 -42.46 -7.56
CA ASP A 364 18.18 -43.09 -6.88
C ASP A 364 17.75 -44.19 -5.89
N MET A 365 16.63 -44.00 -5.17
CA MET A 365 16.08 -45.03 -4.28
C MET A 365 15.60 -46.26 -5.06
N ILE A 366 14.92 -46.06 -6.18
CA ILE A 366 14.46 -47.15 -7.07
C ILE A 366 15.68 -47.92 -7.61
N ALA A 367 16.70 -47.20 -8.11
CA ALA A 367 17.91 -47.80 -8.64
C ALA A 367 18.68 -48.64 -7.60
N ARG A 368 18.69 -48.21 -6.33
CA ARG A 368 19.32 -48.98 -5.24
C ARG A 368 18.52 -50.22 -4.83
N SER A 369 17.18 -50.18 -4.93
CA SER A 369 16.32 -51.33 -4.61
C SER A 369 16.31 -52.42 -5.69
N GLY A 370 16.64 -52.09 -6.94
CA GLY A 370 16.71 -53.03 -8.05
C GLY A 370 18.05 -53.74 -8.23
N GLY A 371 19.04 -53.48 -7.36
CA GLY A 371 20.41 -54.00 -7.46
C GLY A 371 20.72 -55.25 -6.61
N SER A 372 19.74 -55.82 -5.92
CA SER A 372 19.88 -57.06 -5.15
C SER A 372 18.90 -58.11 -5.68
N ALA A 373 19.26 -58.76 -6.77
CA ALA A 373 18.68 -60.01 -7.24
C ALA A 373 19.83 -60.99 -7.51
#